data_AF-A0A3D6DI59-F1
#
_entry.id   AF-A0A3D6DI59-F1
#
_cell.length_a   1.000
_cell.length_b   1.000
_cell.length_c   1.000
_cell.angle_alpha   90.00
_cell.angle_beta   90.00
_cell.angle_gamma   90.00
#
_symmetry.space_group_name_H-M   'P 1'
#
loop_
_entity.id
_entity.type
_entity.pdbx_description
1 polymer ?
#
loop_
_entity_poly.entity_id
_entity_poly.type
_entity_poly.pdbx_seq_one_letter_code
_entity_poly.pdbx_strand_id
1 'polypeptide(L)' 'MKYVYVTRRARFNAAHKLWNDDWSEERNLETFGKCANPNWHGHNYELHVTIKGVPAEETGY' A
#
# COMPACT_ATOMS: atom_id res chain seq x y z
N MET A 1 -27.93 8.87 -15.32
CA MET A 1 -27.47 8.47 -13.97
C MET A 1 -26.34 9.38 -13.50
N LYS A 2 -26.10 9.49 -12.18
CA LYS A 2 -24.99 10.29 -11.64
C LYS A 2 -23.71 9.46 -11.63
N TYR A 3 -22.55 10.13 -11.74
CA TYR A 3 -21.27 9.48 -11.46
C TYR A 3 -21.23 8.99 -10.02
N VAL A 4 -20.71 7.79 -9.83
CA VAL A 4 -20.46 7.17 -8.53
C VAL A 4 -18.99 6.81 -8.41
N TYR A 5 -18.55 6.59 -7.17
CA TYR A 5 -17.24 6.04 -6.85
C TYR A 5 -17.45 4.69 -6.18
N VAL A 6 -16.78 3.65 -6.67
CA VAL A 6 -16.85 2.30 -6.10
C VAL A 6 -15.47 1.94 -5.59
N THR A 7 -15.38 1.58 -4.30
CA THR A 7 -14.12 1.18 -3.68
C THR A 7 -14.15 -0.30 -3.33
N ARG A 8 -13.20 -1.07 -3.86
CA ARG A 8 -12.92 -2.43 -3.40
C ARG A 8 -11.81 -2.40 -2.37
N ARG A 9 -12.06 -3.02 -1.21
CA ARG A 9 -11.06 -3.24 -0.17
C ARG A 9 -10.50 -4.66 -0.26
N ALA A 10 -9.20 -4.80 -0.11
CA ALA A 10 -8.51 -6.09 0.00
C ALA A 10 -7.48 -6.01 1.13
N ARG A 11 -7.08 -7.17 1.65
CA ARG A 11 -5.99 -7.29 2.63
C ARG A 11 -4.93 -8.24 2.12
N PHE A 12 -3.68 -7.93 2.42
CA PHE A 12 -2.57 -8.85 2.20
C PHE A 12 -1.49 -8.64 3.25
N ASN A 13 -0.74 -9.70 3.54
CA ASN A 13 0.35 -9.67 4.50
C ASN A 13 1.68 -9.69 3.74
N ALA A 14 2.59 -8.79 4.09
CA ALA A 14 3.91 -8.74 3.46
C ALA A 14 4.98 -8.27 4.46
N ALA A 15 6.20 -8.77 4.27
CA ALA A 15 7.39 -8.30 4.96
C ALA A 15 8.18 -7.34 4.07
N HIS A 16 8.77 -6.29 4.68
CA HIS A 16 9.64 -5.35 3.99
C HIS A 16 10.70 -4.75 4.95
N LYS A 17 11.67 -4.05 4.35
CA LYS A 17 12.70 -3.26 5.01
C LYS A 17 12.84 -1.98 4.21
N LEU A 18 12.85 -0.83 4.88
CA LEU A 18 13.20 0.43 4.24
C LEU A 18 14.72 0.52 4.19
N TRP A 19 15.27 0.55 2.98
CA TRP A 19 16.71 0.49 2.75
C TRP A 19 17.06 1.15 1.42
N ASN A 20 18.18 1.86 1.40
CA ASN A 20 18.81 2.37 0.19
C ASN A 20 20.21 1.75 0.06
N ASP A 21 20.44 1.03 -1.04
CA ASP A 21 21.69 0.30 -1.31
C ASP A 21 22.89 1.22 -1.58
N ASP A 22 22.65 2.49 -1.93
CA ASP A 22 23.71 3.48 -2.14
C ASP A 22 24.15 4.18 -0.83
N TRP A 23 23.51 3.86 0.30
CA TRP A 23 23.78 4.48 1.60
C TRP A 23 24.55 3.54 2.53
N SER A 24 25.33 4.12 3.44
CA SER A 24 25.92 3.35 4.53
C SER A 24 24.83 2.79 5.45
N GLU A 25 25.17 1.76 6.22
CA GLU A 25 24.26 1.18 7.20
C GLU A 25 23.84 2.22 8.25
N GLU A 26 24.78 3.03 8.74
CA GLU A 26 24.52 4.06 9.74
C GLU A 26 23.50 5.07 9.21
N ARG A 27 23.65 5.50 7.96
CA ARG A 27 22.70 6.43 7.35
C ARG A 27 21.31 5.81 7.19
N ASN A 28 21.23 4.53 6.80
CA ASN A 28 19.96 3.81 6.71
C ASN A 28 19.28 3.69 8.08
N LEU A 29 20.05 3.33 9.12
CA LEU A 29 19.55 3.21 10.49
C LEU A 29 19.13 4.56 11.07
N GLU A 30 19.88 5.63 10.81
CA GLU A 30 19.52 6.99 11.24
C GLU A 30 18.24 7.48 10.54
N THR A 31 18.11 7.22 9.23
CA THR A 31 16.98 7.71 8.44
C THR A 31 15.70 6.92 8.68
N PHE A 32 15.77 5.59 8.67
CA PHE A 32 14.59 4.71 8.72
C PHE A 32 14.37 4.06 10.08
N GLY A 33 15.33 4.16 11.00
CA GLY A 33 15.24 3.61 12.35
C GLY A 33 14.90 2.13 12.35
N LYS A 34 13.87 1.76 13.13
CA LYS A 34 13.38 0.38 13.24
C LYS A 34 12.91 -0.20 11.90
N CYS A 35 12.54 0.62 10.91
CA CYS A 35 12.11 0.13 9.60
C CYS A 35 13.27 -0.36 8.73
N ALA A 36 14.53 0.02 9.06
CA ALA A 36 15.74 -0.51 8.45
C ALA A 36 16.29 -1.77 9.15
N ASN A 37 15.51 -2.40 10.04
CA ASN A 37 15.91 -3.62 10.74
C ASN A 37 16.50 -4.65 9.76
N PRO A 38 17.75 -5.14 9.97
CA PRO A 38 18.39 -6.13 9.10
C PRO A 38 17.54 -7.38 8.86
N ASN A 39 16.71 -7.75 9.84
CA ASN A 39 15.82 -8.91 9.81
C ASN A 39 14.39 -8.58 9.36
N TRP A 40 14.18 -7.44 8.68
CA TRP A 40 12.90 -7.03 8.12
C TRP A 40 11.82 -6.80 9.20
N HIS A 41 10.63 -6.40 8.77
CA HIS A 41 9.42 -6.37 9.58
C HIS A 41 8.20 -6.57 8.67
N GLY A 42 7.04 -6.86 9.26
CA GLY A 42 5.82 -7.19 8.51
C GLY A 42 4.65 -6.27 8.79
N HIS A 43 3.71 -6.24 7.86
CA HIS A 43 2.42 -5.57 8.01
C HIS A 43 1.29 -6.41 7.42
N ASN A 44 0.09 -6.15 7.93
CA ASN A 44 -1.17 -6.58 7.33
C ASN A 44 -1.74 -5.36 6.60
N TYR A 45 -1.40 -5.21 5.32
CA TYR A 45 -1.79 -4.06 4.51
C TYR A 45 -3.28 -4.11 4.14
N GLU A 46 -3.92 -2.94 4.11
CA GLU A 46 -5.24 -2.76 3.49
C GLU A 46 -5.08 -2.01 2.16
N LEU A 47 -5.49 -2.64 1.05
CA LEU A 47 -5.52 -2.04 -0.28
C LEU A 47 -6.92 -1.53 -0.58
N HIS A 48 -7.05 -0.24 -0.88
CA HIS A 48 -8.30 0.39 -1.30
C HIS A 48 -8.16 0.80 -2.77
N VAL A 49 -8.94 0.17 -3.64
CA VAL A 49 -8.98 0.51 -5.07
C VAL A 49 -10.30 1.18 -5.38
N THR A 50 -10.25 2.45 -5.77
CA THR A 50 -11.44 3.24 -6.11
C THR A 50 -11.51 3.49 -7.61
N ILE A 51 -12.65 3.15 -8.21
CA ILE A 51 -13.00 3.51 -9.58
C ILE A 51 -14.14 4.53 -9.59
N LYS A 52 -14.25 5.32 -10.66
CA LYS A 52 -15.33 6.29 -10.87
C LYS A 52 -16.02 6.00 -12.20
N GLY A 53 -17.35 5.98 -12.21
CA GLY A 53 -18.12 5.72 -13.42
C GLY A 53 -19.58 6.12 -13.30
N VAL A 54 -20.30 6.08 -14.41
CA VAL A 54 -21.77 6.11 -14.39
C VAL A 54 -22.22 4.66 -14.47
N PRO A 55 -23.04 4.15 -13.54
CA PRO A 55 -23.52 2.78 -13.61
C PRO A 55 -24.32 2.54 -14.89
N ALA A 56 -24.19 1.35 -15.46
CA ALA A 56 -25.03 0.92 -16.57
C ALA A 56 -26.49 0.77 -16.10
N GLU A 57 -27.44 1.20 -16.93
CA GLU A 57 -28.86 1.23 -16.55
C GLU A 57 -29.45 -0.17 -16.34
N GLU A 58 -29.01 -1.15 -17.14
CA GLU A 58 -29.49 -2.53 -17.07
C GLU A 58 -28.93 -3.29 -15.85
N THR A 59 -27.67 -3.06 -15.49
CA THR A 59 -26.97 -3.88 -14.48
C THR A 59 -26.74 -3.16 -13.15
N GLY A 60 -26.76 -1.82 -13.14
CA GLY A 60 -26.46 -1.00 -11.98
C GLY A 60 -24.97 -0.94 -11.59
N TYR A 61 -24.07 -1.42 -12.45
CA TYR A 61 -22.60 -1.39 -12.26
C TYR A 61 -21.90 -0.46 -13.24
#